data_AF-A0A7C1UIW5-F1
#
_entry.id   AF-A0A7C1UIW5-F1
#
_cell.length_a   1.000
_cell.length_b   1.000
_cell.length_c   1.000
_cell.angle_alpha   90.00
_cell.angle_beta   90.00
_cell.angle_gamma   90.00
#
_symmetry.space_group_name_H-M   'P 1'
#
loop_
_entity.id
_entity.type
_entity.pdbx_description
1 polymer ?
#
loop_
_entity_poly.entity_id
_entity_poly.type
_entity_poly.pdbx_seq_one_letter_code
_entity_poly.pdbx_strand_id
1 'polypeptide(L)'
;MPFEARGTPMTVEIVGRYAETEDTGRVLLTPTETFEAAGVEVGIPSWRVSVDPGSDRAEVAARLAGALPEGTDIFAIESAEGRADPVIFPLLALAAITVVVALGNLAATMASTAGERLRQAGVLRALGVSTRGLLAEAAVAGAVVGGAAAVVGLPLGFAASGLLLDSVMGLIGIGPGLFGPPVAGPVLVLFAVGIALGAVVGVAAALPVVRKPTSVLLRAE
;
A
#
# COMPACT_ATOMS: atom_id res chain seq x y z
N MET A 1 10.30 5.05 -37.98
CA MET A 1 10.32 3.64 -37.54
C MET A 1 9.48 2.83 -38.51
N PRO A 2 10.02 1.76 -39.12
CA PRO A 2 9.26 0.87 -39.98
C PRO A 2 8.34 -0.02 -39.14
N PHE A 3 7.09 -0.18 -39.55
CA PHE A 3 6.14 -1.15 -38.99
C PHE A 3 5.23 -1.66 -40.12
N GLU A 4 4.53 -2.76 -39.88
CA GLU A 4 3.66 -3.38 -40.87
C GLU A 4 2.21 -3.31 -40.39
N ALA A 5 1.32 -2.76 -41.22
CA ALA A 5 -0.11 -2.74 -40.96
C ALA A 5 -0.82 -3.61 -42.00
N ARG A 6 -1.41 -4.74 -41.57
CA ARG A 6 -2.14 -5.69 -42.44
C ARG A 6 -1.37 -6.08 -43.72
N GLY A 7 -0.06 -6.34 -43.64
CA GLY A 7 0.75 -6.69 -44.82
C GLY A 7 1.38 -5.50 -45.56
N THR A 8 1.02 -4.26 -45.21
CA THR A 8 1.53 -3.06 -45.86
C THR A 8 2.66 -2.45 -45.04
N PRO A 9 3.89 -2.36 -45.58
CA PRO A 9 5.00 -1.72 -44.88
C PRO A 9 4.80 -0.20 -44.82
N MET A 10 4.94 0.36 -43.63
CA MET A 10 4.74 1.77 -43.34
C MET A 10 5.91 2.33 -42.55
N THR A 11 6.15 3.63 -42.68
CA THR A 11 7.13 4.34 -41.85
C THR A 11 6.44 5.49 -41.14
N VAL A 12 6.53 5.51 -39.80
CA VAL A 12 6.02 6.62 -38.96
C VAL A 12 7.15 7.31 -38.22
N GLU A 13 6.97 8.59 -37.96
CA GLU A 13 7.82 9.37 -37.07
C GLU A 13 7.28 9.29 -35.63
N ILE A 14 8.17 9.09 -34.66
CA ILE A 14 7.79 9.04 -33.24
C ILE A 14 7.72 10.48 -32.72
N VAL A 15 6.51 10.99 -32.52
CA VAL A 15 6.28 12.36 -32.03
C VAL A 15 6.20 12.47 -30.51
N GLY A 16 6.04 11.33 -29.80
CA GLY A 16 5.90 11.31 -28.36
C GLY A 16 5.81 9.89 -27.80
N ARG A 17 5.66 9.82 -26.47
CA ARG A 17 5.42 8.56 -25.74
C ARG A 17 4.18 8.69 -24.88
N TYR A 18 3.39 7.64 -24.83
CA TYR A 18 2.22 7.52 -23.97
C TYR A 18 2.31 6.21 -23.19
N ALA A 19 1.93 6.23 -21.91
CA ALA A 19 1.93 5.03 -21.09
C ALA A 19 0.66 4.24 -21.39
N GLU A 20 0.82 3.10 -22.05
CA GLU A 20 -0.28 2.19 -22.38
C GLU A 20 0.02 0.81 -21.79
N THR A 21 -1.02 0.12 -21.32
CA THR A 21 -0.89 -1.22 -20.71
C THR A 21 -1.32 -2.35 -21.65
N GLU A 22 -2.00 -2.01 -22.74
CA GLU A 22 -2.35 -2.97 -23.79
C GLU A 22 -1.09 -3.54 -24.45
N ASP A 23 -1.16 -4.84 -24.78
CA ASP A 23 -0.07 -5.60 -25.42
C ASP A 23 1.33 -5.33 -24.83
N THR A 24 1.43 -5.29 -23.49
CA THR A 24 2.69 -5.02 -22.75
C THR A 24 3.34 -3.67 -23.12
N GLY A 25 2.52 -2.67 -23.47
CA GLY A 25 2.94 -1.33 -23.86
C GLY A 25 3.52 -1.24 -25.27
N ARG A 26 3.37 -2.27 -26.09
CA ARG A 26 3.80 -2.27 -27.50
C ARG A 26 2.69 -1.77 -28.42
N VAL A 27 2.20 -0.57 -28.14
CA VAL A 27 1.12 0.05 -28.90
C VAL A 27 1.64 1.27 -29.64
N LEU A 28 1.30 1.35 -30.94
CA LEU A 28 1.51 2.54 -31.74
C LEU A 28 0.17 3.25 -31.92
N LEU A 29 0.11 4.50 -31.47
CA LEU A 29 -1.03 5.38 -31.68
C LEU A 29 -0.73 6.28 -32.87
N THR A 30 -1.55 6.19 -33.91
CA THR A 30 -1.47 7.06 -35.09
C THR A 30 -2.87 7.55 -35.46
N PRO A 31 -2.99 8.76 -36.02
CA PRO A 31 -4.25 9.21 -36.61
C PRO A 31 -4.74 8.24 -37.69
N THR A 32 -6.07 8.11 -37.83
CA THR A 32 -6.70 7.22 -38.81
C THR A 32 -6.34 7.59 -40.25
N GLU A 33 -6.14 8.88 -40.49
CA GLU A 33 -5.76 9.45 -41.79
C GLU A 33 -4.42 8.87 -42.29
N THR A 34 -3.52 8.49 -41.39
CA THR A 34 -2.25 7.84 -41.75
C THR A 34 -2.46 6.46 -42.37
N PHE A 35 -3.48 5.72 -41.92
CA PHE A 35 -3.82 4.42 -42.50
C PHE A 35 -4.49 4.58 -43.87
N GLU A 36 -5.42 5.53 -43.98
CA GLU A 36 -6.10 5.84 -45.25
C GLU A 36 -5.13 6.31 -46.33
N ALA A 37 -4.19 7.20 -45.98
CA ALA A 37 -3.17 7.72 -46.90
C ALA A 37 -2.25 6.62 -47.48
N ALA A 38 -2.16 5.48 -46.80
CA ALA A 38 -1.38 4.34 -47.24
C ALA A 38 -2.23 3.21 -47.86
N GLY A 39 -3.51 3.46 -48.10
CA GLY A 39 -4.43 2.49 -48.73
C GLY A 39 -4.83 1.33 -47.82
N VAL A 40 -4.65 1.47 -46.50
CA VAL A 40 -5.07 0.46 -45.52
C VAL A 40 -6.45 0.84 -44.98
N GLU A 41 -7.46 0.07 -45.36
CA GLU A 41 -8.82 0.26 -44.85
C GLU A 41 -8.92 -0.31 -43.42
N VAL A 42 -9.19 0.58 -42.46
CA VAL A 42 -9.33 0.23 -41.04
C VAL A 42 -10.77 0.50 -40.62
N GLY A 43 -11.50 -0.57 -40.29
CA GLY A 43 -12.83 -0.42 -39.67
C GLY A 43 -12.69 0.09 -38.24
N ILE A 44 -13.57 1.01 -37.83
CA ILE A 44 -13.62 1.49 -36.44
C ILE A 44 -14.41 0.48 -35.60
N PRO A 45 -13.76 -0.28 -34.70
CA PRO A 45 -14.44 -1.35 -33.97
C PRO A 45 -15.27 -0.83 -32.80
N SER A 46 -14.95 0.37 -32.28
CA SER A 46 -15.63 0.95 -31.13
C SER A 46 -15.46 2.47 -31.07
N TRP A 47 -16.41 3.12 -30.42
CA TRP A 47 -16.36 4.55 -30.10
C TRP A 47 -16.32 4.73 -28.59
N ARG A 48 -15.41 5.57 -28.11
CA ARG A 48 -15.33 5.93 -26.68
C ARG A 48 -15.89 7.33 -26.49
N VAL A 49 -16.92 7.44 -25.66
CA VAL A 49 -17.59 8.71 -25.34
C VAL A 49 -17.23 9.09 -23.89
N SER A 50 -16.70 10.29 -23.71
CA SER A 50 -16.48 10.86 -22.38
C SER A 50 -17.73 11.66 -21.98
N VAL A 51 -18.10 11.56 -20.71
CA VAL A 51 -19.25 12.28 -20.14
C VAL A 51 -18.72 13.31 -19.14
N ASP A 52 -19.35 14.48 -19.08
CA ASP A 52 -18.97 15.54 -18.15
C ASP A 52 -18.99 15.06 -16.68
N PRO A 53 -18.04 15.54 -15.85
CA PRO A 53 -17.98 15.20 -14.43
C PRO A 53 -19.31 15.50 -13.73
N GLY A 54 -19.85 14.52 -13.00
CA GLY A 54 -21.11 14.66 -12.23
C GLY A 54 -22.38 14.18 -12.94
N SER A 55 -22.29 13.79 -14.21
CA SER A 55 -23.41 13.15 -14.92
C SER A 55 -23.58 11.69 -14.51
N ASP A 56 -24.83 11.21 -14.41
CA ASP A 56 -25.11 9.78 -14.21
C ASP A 56 -24.80 9.01 -15.50
N ARG A 57 -23.72 8.21 -15.47
CA ARG A 57 -23.28 7.40 -16.61
C ARG A 57 -24.31 6.35 -17.01
N ALA A 58 -25.07 5.79 -16.06
CA ALA A 58 -26.11 4.80 -16.36
C ALA A 58 -27.29 5.46 -17.07
N GLU A 59 -27.68 6.66 -16.64
CA GLU A 59 -28.71 7.45 -17.32
C GLU A 59 -28.27 7.84 -18.74
N VAL A 60 -27.02 8.30 -18.91
CA VAL A 60 -26.46 8.65 -20.22
C VAL A 60 -26.37 7.43 -21.13
N ALA A 61 -25.94 6.28 -20.62
CA ALA A 61 -25.90 5.03 -21.37
C ALA A 61 -27.30 4.57 -21.81
N ALA A 62 -28.31 4.67 -20.92
CA ALA A 62 -29.69 4.34 -21.25
C ALA A 62 -30.28 5.27 -22.32
N ARG A 63 -29.97 6.58 -22.26
CA ARG A 63 -30.37 7.55 -23.29
C ARG A 63 -29.71 7.27 -24.63
N LEU A 64 -28.42 6.92 -24.63
CA LEU A 64 -27.70 6.52 -25.85
C LEU A 64 -28.28 5.23 -26.45
N ALA A 65 -28.62 4.24 -25.62
CA ALA A 65 -29.25 2.99 -26.07
C ALA A 65 -30.58 3.24 -26.79
N GLY A 66 -31.38 4.20 -26.33
CA GLY A 66 -32.64 4.56 -26.97
C GLY A 66 -32.50 5.41 -28.24
N ALA A 67 -31.35 6.05 -28.46
CA ALA A 67 -31.10 6.92 -29.61
C ALA A 67 -30.32 6.23 -30.74
N LEU A 68 -29.72 5.06 -30.47
CA LEU A 68 -28.88 4.33 -31.40
C LEU A 68 -29.64 3.15 -32.06
N PRO A 69 -29.19 2.69 -33.24
CA PRO A 69 -29.81 1.54 -33.92
C PRO A 69 -29.79 0.27 -33.05
N GLU A 70 -30.83 -0.55 -33.20
CA GLU A 70 -30.91 -1.88 -32.57
C GLU A 70 -29.67 -2.73 -32.95
N GLY A 71 -29.03 -3.33 -31.94
CA GLY A 71 -27.78 -4.10 -32.11
C GLY A 71 -26.49 -3.36 -31.75
N THR A 72 -26.57 -2.14 -31.21
CA THR A 72 -25.39 -1.43 -30.67
C THR A 72 -25.14 -1.82 -29.21
N ASP A 73 -24.04 -2.53 -28.95
CA ASP A 73 -23.63 -2.87 -27.58
C ASP A 73 -22.98 -1.66 -26.89
N ILE A 74 -23.60 -1.17 -25.82
CA ILE A 74 -23.11 -0.03 -25.04
C ILE A 74 -22.59 -0.54 -23.70
N PHE A 75 -21.27 -0.38 -23.51
CA PHE A 75 -20.61 -0.70 -22.26
C PHE A 75 -20.35 0.59 -21.48
N ALA A 76 -21.10 0.80 -20.40
CA ALA A 76 -20.76 1.83 -19.43
C ALA A 76 -19.48 1.40 -18.72
N ILE A 77 -18.36 2.04 -19.04
CA ILE A 77 -17.11 1.86 -18.30
C ILE A 77 -17.32 2.53 -16.94
N GLU A 78 -17.65 1.74 -15.92
CA GLU A 78 -17.62 2.22 -14.55
C GLU A 78 -16.19 2.65 -14.23
N SER A 79 -16.01 3.95 -13.96
CA SER A 79 -14.77 4.42 -13.36
C SER A 79 -14.62 3.76 -12.00
N ALA A 80 -13.45 3.19 -11.71
CA ALA A 80 -13.13 2.57 -10.42
C ALA A 80 -13.14 3.57 -9.23
N GLU A 81 -13.56 4.82 -9.47
CA GLU A 81 -13.69 5.88 -8.48
C GLU A 81 -14.79 5.52 -7.47
N GLY A 82 -14.40 4.85 -6.38
CA GLY A 82 -15.24 4.64 -5.20
C GLY A 82 -15.45 3.19 -4.79
N ARG A 83 -15.06 2.19 -5.59
CA ARG A 83 -14.95 0.81 -5.12
C ARG A 83 -13.57 0.61 -4.50
N ALA A 84 -13.53 0.15 -3.25
CA ALA A 84 -12.31 -0.42 -2.71
C ALA A 84 -11.88 -1.55 -3.65
N ASP A 85 -10.72 -1.42 -4.29
CA ASP A 85 -10.21 -2.42 -5.22
C ASP A 85 -10.27 -3.80 -4.54
N PRO A 86 -10.90 -4.81 -5.17
CA PRO A 86 -11.02 -6.16 -4.59
C PRO A 86 -9.65 -6.75 -4.20
N VAL A 87 -8.58 -6.24 -4.80
CA VAL A 87 -7.19 -6.64 -4.58
C VAL A 87 -6.59 -5.99 -3.32
N ILE A 88 -7.00 -4.77 -2.96
CA ILE A 88 -6.41 -4.04 -1.83
C ILE A 88 -6.87 -4.62 -0.49
N PHE A 89 -8.13 -5.03 -0.37
CA PHE A 89 -8.68 -5.48 0.90
C PHE A 89 -7.96 -6.73 1.48
N PRO A 90 -7.71 -7.81 0.70
CA PRO A 90 -6.94 -8.95 1.18
C PRO A 90 -5.50 -8.59 1.56
N LEU A 91 -4.85 -7.68 0.81
CA LEU A 91 -3.49 -7.23 1.11
C LEU A 91 -3.43 -6.47 2.43
N LEU A 92 -4.42 -5.60 2.70
CA LEU A 92 -4.54 -4.90 3.97
C LEU A 92 -4.82 -5.87 5.13
N ALA A 93 -5.65 -6.90 4.92
CA ALA A 93 -5.90 -7.92 5.93
C ALA A 93 -4.62 -8.71 6.26
N LEU A 94 -3.84 -9.10 5.25
CA LEU A 94 -2.56 -9.77 5.44
C LEU A 94 -1.57 -8.87 6.20
N ALA A 95 -1.45 -7.60 5.80
CA ALA A 95 -0.61 -6.62 6.48
C ALA A 95 -1.01 -6.45 7.95
N ALA A 96 -2.32 -6.36 8.24
CA ALA A 96 -2.83 -6.26 9.60
C ALA A 96 -2.45 -7.49 10.44
N ILE A 97 -2.59 -8.70 9.88
CA ILE A 97 -2.16 -9.94 10.54
C ILE A 97 -0.67 -9.91 10.83
N THR A 98 0.17 -9.51 9.86
CA THR A 98 1.62 -9.39 10.06
C THR A 98 1.96 -8.43 11.19
N VAL A 99 1.30 -7.28 11.26
CA VAL A 99 1.48 -6.31 12.34
C VAL A 99 1.09 -6.91 13.68
N VAL A 100 -0.06 -7.58 13.77
CA VAL A 100 -0.52 -8.23 15.01
C VAL A 100 0.50 -9.28 15.48
N VAL A 101 1.00 -10.12 14.58
CA VAL A 101 2.03 -11.13 14.90
C VAL A 101 3.32 -10.47 15.36
N ALA A 102 3.78 -9.43 14.67
CA ALA A 102 4.99 -8.69 15.04
C ALA A 102 4.87 -8.04 16.44
N LEU A 103 3.73 -7.40 16.73
CA LEU A 103 3.45 -6.81 18.04
C LEU A 103 3.33 -7.88 19.12
N GLY A 104 2.73 -9.03 18.82
CA GLY A 104 2.65 -10.18 19.73
C GLY A 104 4.03 -10.73 20.08
N ASN A 105 4.91 -10.89 19.09
CA ASN A 105 6.29 -11.30 19.30
C ASN A 105 7.06 -10.29 20.15
N LEU A 106 6.93 -8.99 19.84
CA LEU A 106 7.54 -7.93 20.63
C LEU A 106 7.05 -7.94 22.08
N ALA A 107 5.74 -8.10 22.29
CA ALA A 107 5.15 -8.20 23.62
C ALA A 107 5.69 -9.41 24.39
N ALA A 108 5.84 -10.57 23.74
CA ALA A 108 6.40 -11.77 24.34
C ALA A 108 7.87 -11.58 24.75
N THR A 109 8.70 -10.97 23.88
CA THR A 109 10.10 -10.65 24.20
C THR A 109 10.22 -9.66 25.36
N MET A 110 9.39 -8.60 25.37
CA MET A 110 9.35 -7.62 26.45
C MET A 110 8.84 -8.24 27.75
N ALA A 111 7.86 -9.14 27.70
CA ALA A 111 7.37 -9.85 28.88
C ALA A 111 8.43 -10.79 29.47
N SER A 112 9.21 -11.48 28.62
CA SER A 112 10.33 -12.32 29.05
C SER A 112 11.41 -11.49 29.77
N THR A 113 11.81 -10.36 29.19
CA THR A 113 12.80 -9.46 29.81
C THR A 113 12.28 -8.77 31.08
N ALA A 114 10.99 -8.42 31.13
CA ALA A 114 10.35 -7.91 32.34
C ALA A 114 10.26 -8.98 33.44
N GLY A 115 10.09 -10.25 33.07
CA GLY A 115 10.11 -11.40 33.96
C GLY A 115 11.44 -11.52 34.71
N GLU A 116 12.56 -11.38 34.02
CA GLU A 116 13.90 -11.39 34.64
C GLU A 116 14.08 -10.21 35.61
N ARG A 117 13.53 -9.04 35.25
CA ARG A 117 13.56 -7.83 36.07
C ARG A 117 12.60 -7.86 37.26
N LEU A 118 11.72 -8.86 37.39
CA LEU A 118 10.78 -8.98 38.52
C LEU A 118 11.47 -8.97 39.89
N ARG A 119 12.61 -9.67 40.02
CA ARG A 119 13.40 -9.69 41.27
C ARG A 119 13.90 -8.29 41.63
N GLN A 120 14.38 -7.55 40.64
CA GLN A 120 14.88 -6.18 40.81
C GLN A 120 13.73 -5.20 41.09
N ALA A 121 12.59 -5.36 40.42
CA ALA A 121 11.40 -4.54 40.62
C ALA A 121 10.77 -4.72 42.02
N GLY A 122 10.85 -5.93 42.59
CA GLY A 122 10.45 -6.20 43.98
C GLY A 122 11.30 -5.41 44.98
N VAL A 123 12.62 -5.38 44.77
CA VAL A 123 13.56 -4.59 45.58
C VAL A 123 13.32 -3.08 45.41
N LEU A 124 13.13 -2.61 44.17
CA LEU A 124 12.86 -1.20 43.89
C LEU A 124 11.53 -0.73 44.50
N ARG A 125 10.50 -1.56 44.51
CA ARG A 125 9.25 -1.28 45.23
C ARG A 125 9.44 -1.22 46.74
N ALA A 126 10.29 -2.09 47.31
CA ALA A 126 10.64 -2.02 48.73
C ALA A 126 11.41 -0.72 49.07
N LEU A 127 12.13 -0.15 48.11
CA LEU A 127 12.80 1.15 48.20
C LEU A 127 11.90 2.36 47.86
N GLY A 128 10.61 2.14 47.59
CA GLY A 128 9.63 3.21 47.37
C GLY A 128 9.43 3.65 45.91
N VAL A 129 9.98 2.93 44.92
CA VAL A 129 9.77 3.26 43.51
C VAL A 129 8.30 3.08 43.13
N SER A 130 7.74 4.14 42.51
CA SER A 130 6.34 4.14 42.09
C SER A 130 6.11 3.21 40.90
N THR A 131 4.95 2.53 40.90
CA THR A 131 4.47 1.71 39.79
C THR A 131 4.44 2.45 38.45
N ARG A 132 4.22 3.77 38.48
CA ARG A 132 4.24 4.63 37.29
C ARG A 132 5.63 4.75 36.68
N GLY A 133 6.69 4.76 37.50
CA GLY A 133 8.07 4.79 37.02
C GLY A 133 8.43 3.53 36.23
N LEU A 134 7.99 2.36 36.70
CA LEU A 134 8.25 1.09 36.01
C LEU A 134 7.51 1.00 34.66
N LEU A 135 6.25 1.47 34.60
CA LEU A 135 5.51 1.53 33.35
C LEU A 135 6.09 2.57 32.39
N ALA A 136 6.59 3.71 32.89
CA ALA A 136 7.26 4.71 32.07
C ALA A 136 8.59 4.19 31.49
N GLU A 137 9.39 3.47 32.28
CA GLU A 137 10.60 2.80 31.78
C GLU A 137 10.27 1.82 30.65
N ALA A 138 9.25 0.97 30.84
CA ALA A 138 8.82 0.01 29.83
C ALA A 138 8.28 0.70 28.56
N ALA A 139 7.55 1.82 28.72
CA ALA A 139 7.07 2.63 27.61
C ALA A 139 8.24 3.22 26.81
N VAL A 140 9.27 3.76 27.48
CA VAL A 140 10.45 4.32 26.82
C VAL A 140 11.25 3.23 26.11
N ALA A 141 11.46 2.08 26.76
CA ALA A 141 12.14 0.95 26.12
C ALA A 141 11.41 0.49 24.86
N GLY A 142 10.09 0.35 24.93
CA GLY A 142 9.24 0.03 23.79
C GLY A 142 9.28 1.10 22.69
N ALA A 143 9.22 2.38 23.07
CA ALA A 143 9.31 3.51 22.15
C ALA A 143 10.63 3.52 21.37
N VAL A 144 11.74 3.26 22.06
CA VAL A 144 13.08 3.19 21.43
C VAL A 144 13.15 2.04 20.43
N VAL A 145 12.63 0.87 20.79
CA VAL A 145 12.59 -0.28 19.87
C VAL A 145 11.68 0.01 18.67
N GLY A 146 10.50 0.59 18.89
CA GLY A 146 9.57 0.99 17.83
C GLY A 146 10.16 2.04 16.89
N GLY A 147 10.87 3.03 17.44
CA GLY A 147 11.61 4.03 16.66
C GLY A 147 12.73 3.40 15.85
N ALA A 148 13.55 2.55 16.44
CA ALA A 148 14.63 1.84 15.73
C ALA A 148 14.07 0.96 14.61
N ALA A 149 12.98 0.24 14.88
CA ALA A 149 12.28 -0.56 13.88
C ALA A 149 11.75 0.31 12.73
N ALA A 150 11.24 1.51 13.00
CA ALA A 150 10.79 2.43 11.95
C ALA A 150 11.95 3.01 11.14
N VAL A 151 13.10 3.34 11.77
CA VAL A 151 14.32 3.81 11.07
C VAL A 151 14.79 2.78 10.05
N VAL A 152 14.68 1.49 10.35
CA VAL A 152 15.15 0.42 9.45
C VAL A 152 14.04 -0.05 8.50
N GLY A 153 12.82 -0.21 9.01
CA GLY A 153 11.69 -0.77 8.29
C GLY A 153 11.15 0.16 7.21
N LEU A 154 11.12 1.48 7.43
CA LEU A 154 10.62 2.42 6.42
C LEU A 154 11.51 2.49 5.17
N PRO A 155 12.85 2.64 5.27
CA PRO A 155 13.72 2.59 4.10
C PRO A 155 13.67 1.24 3.38
N LEU A 156 13.68 0.13 4.11
CA LEU A 156 13.61 -1.21 3.50
C LEU A 156 12.28 -1.45 2.80
N GLY A 157 11.17 -1.07 3.43
CA GLY A 157 9.84 -1.17 2.84
C GLY A 157 9.73 -0.32 1.57
N PHE A 158 10.20 0.92 1.62
CA PHE A 158 10.20 1.81 0.45
C PHE A 158 11.06 1.27 -0.69
N ALA A 159 12.29 0.81 -0.40
CA ALA A 159 13.17 0.22 -1.40
C ALA A 159 12.57 -1.04 -2.02
N ALA A 160 12.02 -1.94 -1.21
CA ALA A 160 11.37 -3.15 -1.69
C ALA A 160 10.16 -2.83 -2.58
N SER A 161 9.28 -1.91 -2.14
CA SER A 161 8.14 -1.47 -2.93
C SER A 161 8.54 -0.85 -4.25
N GLY A 162 9.57 0.01 -4.27
CA GLY A 162 10.09 0.60 -5.50
C GLY A 162 10.58 -0.46 -6.49
N LEU A 163 11.38 -1.42 -6.02
CA LEU A 163 11.90 -2.49 -6.87
C LEU A 163 10.79 -3.40 -7.42
N LEU A 164 9.81 -3.77 -6.58
CA LEU A 164 8.68 -4.59 -6.96
C LEU A 164 7.79 -3.87 -7.98
N LEU A 165 7.48 -2.59 -7.73
CA LEU A 165 6.64 -1.80 -8.61
C LEU A 165 7.34 -1.52 -9.94
N ASP A 166 8.60 -1.10 -9.94
CA ASP A 166 9.34 -0.90 -11.19
C ASP A 166 9.42 -2.18 -12.03
N SER A 167 9.58 -3.35 -11.38
CA SER A 167 9.57 -4.63 -12.08
C SER A 167 8.21 -4.94 -12.71
N VAL A 168 7.12 -4.75 -11.96
CA VAL A 168 5.75 -4.99 -12.46
C VAL A 168 5.38 -3.98 -13.55
N MET A 169 5.69 -2.69 -13.35
CA MET A 169 5.43 -1.63 -14.33
C MET A 169 6.21 -1.85 -15.63
N GLY A 170 7.45 -2.37 -15.53
CA GLY A 170 8.22 -2.79 -16.69
C GLY A 170 7.59 -3.96 -17.46
N LEU A 171 7.02 -4.95 -16.75
CA LEU A 171 6.32 -6.09 -17.34
C LEU A 171 5.04 -5.68 -18.10
N ILE A 172 4.32 -4.67 -17.61
CA ILE A 172 3.08 -4.19 -18.22
C ILE A 172 3.29 -3.04 -19.22
N GLY A 173 4.55 -2.70 -19.54
CA GLY A 173 4.87 -1.74 -20.60
C GLY A 173 4.87 -0.27 -20.23
N ILE A 174 4.56 0.06 -18.98
CA ILE A 174 4.56 1.44 -18.48
C ILE A 174 6.01 1.95 -18.27
N GLY A 175 6.94 1.04 -18.00
CA GLY A 175 8.36 1.35 -17.78
C GLY A 175 8.68 1.74 -16.33
N PRO A 176 9.98 1.80 -15.98
CA PRO A 176 10.42 2.11 -14.61
C PRO A 176 10.34 3.60 -14.28
N GLY A 177 10.29 3.93 -12.99
CA GLY A 177 10.47 5.31 -12.50
C GLY A 177 9.19 6.12 -12.31
N LEU A 178 8.02 5.47 -12.29
CA LEU A 178 6.78 6.10 -11.84
C LEU A 178 6.68 6.21 -10.31
N PHE A 179 7.51 5.46 -9.59
CA PHE A 179 7.55 5.52 -8.14
C PHE A 179 8.35 6.74 -7.69
N GLY A 180 7.64 7.77 -7.21
CA GLY A 180 8.25 8.99 -6.69
C GLY A 180 8.91 8.81 -5.32
N PRO A 181 9.81 9.73 -4.92
CA PRO A 181 10.41 9.70 -3.59
C PRO A 181 9.33 9.79 -2.49
N PRO A 182 9.60 9.23 -1.30
CA PRO A 182 8.60 9.19 -0.25
C PRO A 182 8.28 10.61 0.22
N VAL A 183 7.00 10.90 0.38
CA VAL A 183 6.53 12.19 0.89
C VAL A 183 6.81 12.25 2.39
N ALA A 184 7.45 13.34 2.86
CA ALA A 184 7.90 13.46 4.24
C ALA A 184 6.76 13.33 5.27
N GLY A 185 5.56 13.86 4.97
CA GLY A 185 4.41 13.83 5.89
C GLY A 185 4.00 12.42 6.32
N PRO A 186 3.60 11.54 5.37
CA PRO A 186 3.26 10.15 5.67
C PRO A 186 4.39 9.37 6.36
N VAL A 187 5.65 9.60 5.97
CA VAL A 187 6.81 8.96 6.60
C VAL A 187 6.92 9.33 8.08
N LEU A 188 6.77 10.61 8.41
CA LEU A 188 6.81 11.08 9.80
C LEU A 188 5.64 10.51 10.62
N VAL A 189 4.46 10.41 10.04
CA VAL A 189 3.30 9.78 10.69
C VAL A 189 3.58 8.31 10.98
N LEU A 190 4.07 7.54 10.00
CA LEU A 190 4.41 6.13 10.19
C LEU A 190 5.51 5.94 11.23
N PHE A 191 6.51 6.82 11.25
CA PHE A 191 7.56 6.83 12.26
C PHE A 191 6.99 7.06 13.67
N ALA A 192 6.12 8.06 13.83
CA ALA A 192 5.45 8.35 15.10
C ALA A 192 4.55 7.19 15.55
N VAL A 193 3.83 6.55 14.61
CA VAL A 193 3.00 5.37 14.88
C VAL A 193 3.87 4.20 15.36
N GLY A 194 5.04 3.96 14.74
CA GLY A 194 5.98 2.94 15.19
C GLY A 194 6.45 3.14 16.63
N ILE A 195 6.81 4.37 16.99
CA ILE A 195 7.17 4.75 18.37
C ILE A 195 5.99 4.52 19.33
N ALA A 196 4.80 5.01 18.96
CA ALA A 196 3.61 4.90 19.80
C ALA A 196 3.21 3.43 20.04
N LEU A 197 3.20 2.60 19.00
CA LEU A 197 2.92 1.17 19.12
C LEU A 197 3.97 0.46 19.97
N GLY A 198 5.25 0.76 19.79
CA GLY A 198 6.31 0.24 20.62
C GLY A 198 6.10 0.57 22.11
N ALA A 199 5.79 1.83 22.41
CA ALA A 199 5.49 2.27 23.78
C ALA A 199 4.28 1.54 24.39
N VAL A 200 3.19 1.41 23.63
CA VAL A 200 1.97 0.70 24.05
C VAL A 200 2.29 -0.77 24.36
N VAL A 201 3.05 -1.44 23.49
CA VAL A 201 3.47 -2.83 23.70
C VAL A 201 4.36 -2.96 24.94
N GLY A 202 5.29 -2.04 25.15
CA GLY A 202 6.14 -2.03 26.34
C GLY A 202 5.32 -1.94 27.64
N VAL A 203 4.35 -1.02 27.69
CA VAL A 203 3.42 -0.89 28.82
C VAL A 203 2.57 -2.16 28.99
N ALA A 204 2.03 -2.69 27.90
CA ALA A 204 1.22 -3.92 27.91
C ALA A 204 1.98 -5.12 28.48
N ALA A 205 3.25 -5.26 28.13
CA ALA A 205 4.11 -6.34 28.63
C ALA A 205 4.47 -6.18 30.12
N ALA A 206 4.57 -4.94 30.63
CA ALA A 206 4.90 -4.67 32.04
C ALA A 206 3.69 -4.71 32.99
N LEU A 207 2.46 -4.61 32.47
CA LEU A 207 1.22 -4.63 33.25
C LEU A 207 1.05 -5.87 34.15
N PRO A 208 1.27 -7.11 33.67
CA PRO A 208 1.16 -8.31 34.51
C PRO A 208 2.13 -8.31 35.69
N VAL A 209 3.36 -7.82 35.48
CA VAL A 209 4.41 -7.70 36.51
C VAL A 209 3.97 -6.75 37.62
N VAL A 210 3.42 -5.61 37.22
CA VAL A 210 2.94 -4.56 38.13
C VAL A 210 1.74 -5.00 38.97
N ARG A 211 0.85 -5.82 38.39
CA ARG A 211 -0.42 -6.25 39.01
C ARG A 211 -0.27 -7.42 39.99
N LYS A 212 0.84 -8.16 39.99
CA LYS A 212 1.03 -9.27 40.94
C LYS A 212 1.18 -8.75 42.38
N PRO A 213 0.40 -9.26 43.35
CA PRO A 213 0.51 -8.85 44.76
C PRO A 213 1.85 -9.28 45.37
N THR A 214 2.42 -8.42 46.21
CA THR A 214 3.70 -8.61 46.90
C THR A 214 3.76 -9.90 47.74
N SER A 215 2.60 -10.38 48.20
CA SER A 215 2.47 -11.61 49.01
C SER A 215 2.76 -12.90 48.24
N VAL A 216 2.65 -12.91 46.92
CA VAL A 216 2.97 -14.08 46.07
C VAL A 216 4.46 -14.15 45.77
N LEU A 217 5.16 -13.00 45.79
CA LEU A 217 6.59 -12.92 45.52
C LEU A 217 7.46 -13.44 46.68
N LEU A 218 6.91 -13.51 47.90
CA LEU A 218 7.58 -14.04 49.12
C LEU A 218 7.30 -15.52 49.39
N ARG A 219 6.44 -16.18 48.60
CA ARG A 219 6.03 -17.59 48.80
C ARG A 219 6.56 -18.54 47.72
N ALA A 220 7.44 -18.06 46.85
CA ALA A 220 8.08 -18.86 45.81
C ALA A 220 9.43 -19.47 46.26
N GLU A 221 9.70 -19.49 47.57
CA GLU A 221 10.74 -20.33 48.17
C GLU A 221 10.16 -21.66 48.65
#